data_AF-A0A0D2A821-F1
#
_entry.id   AF-A0A0D2A821-F1
#
_cell.length_a   1.000
_cell.length_b   1.000
_cell.length_c   1.000
_cell.angle_alpha   90.00
_cell.angle_beta   90.00
_cell.angle_gamma   90.00
#
_symmetry.space_group_name_H-M   'P 1'
#
loop_
_entity.id
_entity.type
_entity.pdbx_description
1 polymer ?
#
loop_
_entity_poly.entity_id
_entity_poly.type
_entity_poly.pdbx_seq_one_letter_code
_entity_poly.pdbx_strand_id
1 'polypeptide(L)'
;MKGPNPASMGSFGICSRCMRAIRQSVRHDNLVLAKSPASSRRYLSFQQTEPRLQTQNAKASIQINVPTATPTNTTNLKAEVPGDAPKGAAPQEHTKSKSPKRSELPPGPSVAHMQAQIQQSLQRPAVTNPLATRVAQSLRKTAQGTTQTYITYGETETLFKSCAAQADYTIPEDQRMGILTGKGPPKTADGVDLGHRVGDTWWFDTIGLPPTFSTWSQVAFLHMYIITVRMRAVDTRSEFQDYQRYLIEHFSHTAEDKMVLLHNMSARGVRNKYLKDLFLQWRGILAAHDEGLIKGDAVLAGAVWRNLFRGQEDVDWEKVALVVAFIRRAIAKTGNLDIKTIVRGVDGPEGIWAQSQRPLQELVGHQSGLLKEPLAD
;
A
#
# COMPACT_ATOMS: atom_id res chain seq x y z
N MET A 1 -15.43 -50.79 -44.16
CA MET A 1 -14.36 -49.80 -43.91
C MET A 1 -14.65 -49.11 -42.59
N LYS A 2 -13.63 -49.06 -41.73
CA LYS A 2 -13.66 -48.70 -40.30
C LYS A 2 -13.78 -47.18 -40.10
N GLY A 3 -14.58 -46.76 -39.12
CA GLY A 3 -14.55 -45.45 -38.48
C GLY A 3 -15.32 -45.54 -37.14
N PRO A 4 -14.72 -45.25 -35.98
CA PRO A 4 -15.38 -45.43 -34.68
C PRO A 4 -16.08 -44.16 -34.17
N ASN A 5 -17.17 -44.38 -33.44
CA ASN A 5 -17.92 -43.40 -32.64
C ASN A 5 -17.10 -42.84 -31.46
N PRO A 6 -17.41 -41.62 -30.97
CA PRO A 6 -16.68 -40.95 -29.89
C PRO A 6 -16.97 -41.56 -28.51
N ALA A 7 -15.91 -41.69 -27.70
CA ALA A 7 -15.94 -42.21 -26.35
C ALA A 7 -16.55 -41.22 -25.34
N SER A 8 -17.39 -41.77 -24.46
CA SER A 8 -17.92 -41.17 -23.24
C SER A 8 -16.81 -40.90 -22.21
N MET A 9 -16.74 -39.68 -21.68
CA MET A 9 -15.90 -39.31 -20.54
C MET A 9 -16.50 -39.84 -19.23
N GLY A 10 -15.75 -40.71 -18.55
CA GLY A 10 -16.04 -41.18 -17.19
C GLY A 10 -15.56 -40.16 -16.13
N SER A 11 -16.40 -39.96 -15.12
CA SER A 11 -16.15 -39.14 -13.92
C SER A 11 -15.07 -39.76 -13.02
N PHE A 12 -14.01 -39.01 -12.70
CA PHE A 12 -13.01 -39.41 -11.71
C PHE A 12 -13.54 -39.17 -10.29
N GLY A 13 -14.10 -40.22 -9.67
CA GLY A 13 -14.44 -40.24 -8.24
C GLY A 13 -13.23 -40.61 -7.37
N ILE A 14 -12.95 -39.82 -6.34
CA ILE A 14 -11.91 -40.09 -5.34
C ILE A 14 -12.24 -41.39 -4.59
N CYS A 15 -11.30 -42.34 -4.56
CA CYS A 15 -11.48 -43.65 -3.94
C CYS A 15 -11.74 -43.56 -2.42
N SER A 16 -12.62 -44.42 -1.92
CA SER A 16 -13.03 -44.53 -0.50
C SER A 16 -11.86 -44.78 0.47
N ARG A 17 -10.74 -45.33 -0.02
CA ARG A 17 -9.50 -45.48 0.76
C ARG A 17 -8.80 -44.14 1.03
N CYS A 18 -8.80 -43.21 0.07
CA CYS A 18 -8.19 -41.88 0.24
C CYS A 18 -8.99 -41.02 1.23
N MET A 19 -10.33 -41.11 1.20
CA MET A 19 -11.19 -40.41 2.17
C MET A 19 -11.03 -40.95 3.61
N ARG A 20 -10.69 -42.23 3.77
CA ARG A 20 -10.46 -42.83 5.09
C ARG A 20 -9.12 -42.38 5.68
N ALA A 21 -8.08 -42.23 4.86
CA ALA A 21 -6.78 -41.70 5.28
C ALA A 21 -6.88 -40.23 5.74
N ILE A 22 -7.63 -39.38 5.02
CA ILE A 22 -7.84 -37.97 5.39
C ILE A 22 -8.62 -37.85 6.72
N ARG A 23 -9.58 -38.73 6.99
CA ARG A 23 -10.30 -38.72 8.28
C ARG A 23 -9.44 -39.19 9.45
N GLN A 24 -8.41 -39.99 9.19
CA GLN A 24 -7.48 -40.46 10.22
C GLN A 24 -6.42 -39.39 10.56
N SER A 25 -5.95 -38.59 9.59
CA SER A 25 -5.03 -37.48 9.86
C SER A 25 -5.68 -36.37 10.70
N VAL A 26 -6.92 -35.99 10.38
CA VAL A 26 -7.68 -34.97 11.14
C VAL A 26 -7.98 -35.40 12.58
N ARG A 27 -8.09 -36.71 12.84
CA ARG A 27 -8.24 -37.23 14.21
C ARG A 27 -6.91 -37.22 14.98
N HIS A 28 -5.78 -37.35 14.31
CA HIS A 28 -4.46 -37.30 14.94
C HIS A 28 -4.12 -35.87 15.41
N ASP A 29 -4.45 -34.85 14.60
CA ASP A 29 -4.22 -33.45 14.96
C ASP A 29 -5.06 -32.98 16.16
N ASN A 30 -6.31 -33.47 16.27
CA ASN A 30 -7.17 -33.14 17.41
C ASN A 30 -6.76 -33.81 18.73
N LEU A 31 -6.02 -34.92 18.69
CA LEU A 31 -5.51 -35.60 19.88
C LEU A 31 -4.19 -34.98 20.39
N VAL A 32 -3.41 -34.35 19.50
CA VAL A 32 -2.17 -33.63 19.87
C VAL A 32 -2.48 -32.27 20.52
N LEU A 33 -3.58 -31.61 20.15
CA LEU A 33 -4.03 -30.38 20.83
C LEU A 33 -4.69 -30.60 22.20
N ALA A 34 -5.04 -31.83 22.56
CA ALA A 34 -5.73 -32.16 23.82
C ALA A 34 -4.79 -32.48 25.01
N LYS A 35 -3.46 -32.45 24.82
CA LYS A 35 -2.47 -32.72 25.87
C LYS A 35 -1.42 -31.62 25.97
N SER A 36 -1.77 -30.50 26.62
CA SER A 36 -0.78 -29.64 27.29
C SER A 36 -1.43 -28.89 28.46
N PRO A 37 -0.81 -28.85 29.67
CA PRO A 37 -1.44 -28.35 30.88
C PRO A 37 -1.34 -26.83 31.06
N ALA A 38 -2.25 -26.32 31.90
CA ALA A 38 -2.69 -24.93 32.05
C ALA A 38 -1.75 -23.98 32.84
N SER A 39 -1.86 -22.68 32.55
CA SER A 39 -1.86 -21.53 33.49
C SER A 39 -1.86 -20.23 32.65
N SER A 40 -2.67 -19.18 32.81
CA SER A 40 -3.71 -18.79 33.77
C SER A 40 -4.70 -17.88 33.04
N ARG A 41 -6.00 -18.21 33.09
CA ARG A 41 -7.11 -17.36 32.58
C ARG A 41 -7.45 -16.27 33.60
N ARG A 42 -7.56 -15.01 33.15
CA ARG A 42 -8.41 -14.00 33.81
C ARG A 42 -9.62 -13.71 32.92
N TYR A 43 -10.76 -13.69 33.58
CA TYR A 43 -12.12 -13.52 33.07
C TYR A 43 -12.33 -12.18 32.36
N LEU A 44 -13.03 -12.21 31.23
CA LEU A 44 -13.86 -11.09 30.76
C LEU A 44 -15.20 -11.68 30.29
N SER A 45 -16.24 -11.44 31.08
CA SER A 45 -17.63 -11.71 30.71
C SER A 45 -18.12 -10.61 29.78
N PHE A 46 -18.63 -10.98 28.60
CA PHE A 46 -19.51 -10.12 27.82
C PHE A 46 -20.92 -10.69 27.88
N GLN A 47 -21.85 -9.86 28.34
CA GLN A 47 -23.30 -10.11 28.29
C GLN A 47 -23.73 -10.37 26.85
N GLN A 48 -24.40 -11.49 26.67
CA GLN A 48 -24.97 -11.97 25.41
C GLN A 48 -26.45 -11.58 25.40
N THR A 49 -26.81 -10.64 24.52
CA THR A 49 -28.22 -10.32 24.23
C THR A 49 -28.56 -11.00 22.90
N GLU A 50 -29.32 -12.09 22.95
CA GLU A 50 -29.81 -12.80 21.76
C GLU A 50 -30.96 -12.03 21.08
N PRO A 51 -30.98 -11.96 19.74
CA PRO A 51 -32.21 -11.84 18.99
C PRO A 51 -32.62 -13.19 18.39
N ARG A 52 -33.89 -13.51 18.65
CA ARG A 52 -34.68 -14.68 18.28
C ARG A 52 -34.71 -14.95 16.76
N LEU A 53 -34.25 -16.13 16.33
CA LEU A 53 -34.39 -16.65 14.96
C LEU A 53 -35.84 -17.10 14.69
N GLN A 54 -36.48 -16.52 13.67
CA GLN A 54 -37.63 -17.11 13.00
C GLN A 54 -37.14 -18.05 11.89
N THR A 55 -37.59 -19.30 11.95
CA THR A 55 -37.29 -20.36 11.00
C THR A 55 -38.16 -20.19 9.74
N GLN A 56 -37.54 -20.07 8.57
CA GLN A 56 -38.20 -20.39 7.30
C GLN A 56 -37.30 -21.31 6.47
N ASN A 57 -37.84 -22.50 6.19
CA ASN A 57 -37.28 -23.51 5.31
C ASN A 57 -37.41 -23.06 3.85
N ALA A 58 -36.30 -22.98 3.12
CA ALA A 58 -36.29 -23.12 1.67
C ALA A 58 -34.98 -23.79 1.23
N LYS A 59 -35.12 -24.98 0.63
CA LYS A 59 -34.02 -25.72 -0.01
C LYS A 59 -33.58 -24.93 -1.25
N ALA A 60 -32.28 -24.62 -1.35
CA ALA A 60 -31.65 -24.25 -2.61
C ALA A 60 -30.21 -24.82 -2.64
N SER A 61 -29.93 -25.53 -3.73
CA SER A 61 -28.69 -26.19 -4.11
C SER A 61 -27.47 -25.26 -4.10
N ILE A 62 -26.41 -25.67 -3.40
CA ILE A 62 -25.13 -24.97 -3.34
C ILE A 62 -24.35 -25.28 -4.64
N GLN A 63 -24.32 -24.32 -5.56
CA GLN A 63 -23.27 -24.26 -6.57
C GLN A 63 -22.04 -23.59 -5.95
N ILE A 64 -20.91 -24.31 -5.91
CA ILE A 64 -19.62 -23.76 -5.52
C ILE A 64 -19.05 -23.06 -6.77
N ASN A 65 -19.31 -21.76 -6.90
CA ASN A 65 -18.55 -20.92 -7.82
C ASN A 65 -17.19 -20.63 -7.18
N VAL A 66 -16.14 -21.16 -7.77
CA VAL A 66 -14.77 -20.69 -7.56
C VAL A 66 -14.72 -19.24 -8.08
N PRO A 67 -14.36 -18.24 -7.28
CA PRO A 67 -14.24 -16.88 -7.78
C PRO A 67 -13.03 -16.81 -8.71
N THR A 68 -13.27 -16.66 -10.00
CA THR A 68 -12.29 -16.09 -10.93
C THR A 68 -11.96 -14.69 -10.44
N ALA A 69 -10.71 -14.45 -10.06
CA ALA A 69 -10.24 -13.18 -9.54
C ALA A 69 -10.44 -12.07 -10.59
N THR A 70 -11.30 -11.10 -10.29
CA THR A 70 -11.49 -9.88 -11.08
C THR A 70 -10.21 -9.03 -11.01
N PRO A 71 -9.75 -8.45 -12.13
CA PRO A 71 -8.64 -7.49 -12.11
C PRO A 71 -9.00 -6.30 -11.20
N THR A 72 -8.07 -5.94 -10.31
CA THR A 72 -8.21 -4.74 -9.47
C THR A 72 -8.16 -3.54 -10.40
N ASN A 73 -9.30 -2.86 -10.61
CA ASN A 73 -9.37 -1.60 -11.36
C ASN A 73 -8.39 -0.60 -10.74
N THR A 74 -7.23 -0.45 -11.37
CA THR A 74 -6.29 0.62 -11.10
C THR A 74 -6.99 1.94 -11.39
N THR A 75 -6.99 2.86 -10.42
CA THR A 75 -7.64 4.16 -10.50
C THR A 75 -7.12 4.95 -11.71
N ASN A 76 -7.79 4.78 -12.85
CA ASN A 76 -7.59 5.57 -14.05
C ASN A 76 -8.25 6.93 -13.79
N LEU A 77 -7.43 7.94 -13.49
CA LEU A 77 -7.89 9.33 -13.46
C LEU A 77 -8.31 9.71 -14.88
N LYS A 78 -9.60 9.59 -15.19
CA LYS A 78 -10.22 10.23 -16.36
C LYS A 78 -10.88 11.52 -15.89
N ALA A 79 -10.47 12.65 -16.43
CA ALA A 79 -11.19 13.91 -16.26
C ALA A 79 -12.46 13.86 -17.13
N GLU A 80 -13.62 13.57 -16.54
CA GLU A 80 -14.92 13.81 -17.16
C GLU A 80 -15.57 15.04 -16.51
N VAL A 81 -15.98 16.01 -17.34
CA VAL A 81 -16.70 17.22 -16.96
C VAL A 81 -18.20 16.98 -17.22
N PRO A 82 -19.09 17.15 -16.23
CA PRO A 82 -20.53 17.16 -16.48
C PRO A 82 -20.94 18.42 -17.26
N GLY A 83 -21.70 18.23 -18.35
CA GLY A 83 -22.19 19.32 -19.20
C GLY A 83 -23.27 20.20 -18.54
N ASP A 84 -23.26 21.49 -18.90
CA ASP A 84 -24.16 22.54 -18.41
C ASP A 84 -25.64 22.29 -18.76
N ALA A 85 -26.53 22.67 -17.82
CA ALA A 85 -27.95 22.89 -18.07
C ALA A 85 -28.38 24.28 -17.54
N PRO A 86 -29.43 24.92 -18.11
CA PRO A 86 -29.47 26.37 -18.29
C PRO A 86 -30.03 27.17 -17.11
N LYS A 87 -29.64 28.45 -17.10
CA LYS A 87 -29.98 29.52 -16.14
C LYS A 87 -31.49 29.73 -15.96
N GLY A 88 -31.93 29.83 -14.71
CA GLY A 88 -33.25 30.32 -14.31
C GLY A 88 -33.18 31.19 -13.05
N ALA A 89 -33.66 32.44 -13.22
CA ALA A 89 -34.00 33.53 -12.30
C ALA A 89 -33.78 33.43 -10.77
N ALA A 90 -33.22 34.51 -10.22
CA ALA A 90 -33.21 34.86 -8.79
C ALA A 90 -34.59 35.31 -8.27
N PRO A 91 -34.84 35.23 -6.95
CA PRO A 91 -35.20 36.45 -6.21
C PRO A 91 -34.49 36.63 -4.85
N GLN A 92 -34.64 37.86 -4.34
CA GLN A 92 -33.89 38.58 -3.29
C GLN A 92 -34.10 38.16 -1.83
N GLU A 93 -33.07 38.49 -1.03
CA GLU A 93 -32.96 38.90 0.38
C GLU A 93 -34.02 38.52 1.43
N HIS A 94 -33.56 37.93 2.55
CA HIS A 94 -33.75 38.52 3.89
C HIS A 94 -32.74 37.98 4.95
N THR A 95 -32.23 38.95 5.72
CA THR A 95 -31.78 38.93 7.14
C THR A 95 -30.57 38.10 7.62
N LYS A 96 -29.59 38.88 8.10
CA LYS A 96 -28.40 38.52 8.90
C LYS A 96 -28.72 37.62 10.10
N SER A 97 -27.97 36.52 10.23
CA SER A 97 -27.62 35.95 11.53
C SER A 97 -26.14 35.54 11.54
N LYS A 98 -25.41 36.00 12.55
CA LYS A 98 -23.96 35.81 12.73
C LYS A 98 -23.66 34.38 13.20
N SER A 99 -22.74 33.69 12.52
CA SER A 99 -22.05 32.49 13.03
C SER A 99 -20.55 32.76 13.23
N PRO A 100 -19.88 32.07 14.17
CA PRO A 100 -18.66 32.56 14.80
C PRO A 100 -17.40 32.33 13.96
N LYS A 101 -16.46 33.26 14.16
CA LYS A 101 -15.13 33.33 13.57
C LYS A 101 -14.30 32.09 13.96
N ARG A 102 -13.81 31.34 12.97
CA ARG A 102 -12.84 30.25 13.18
C ARG A 102 -11.54 30.87 13.70
N SER A 103 -11.12 30.48 14.89
CA SER A 103 -9.84 30.91 15.47
C SER A 103 -8.71 30.24 14.71
N GLU A 104 -7.83 31.05 14.11
CA GLU A 104 -6.53 30.59 13.60
C GLU A 104 -5.70 30.08 14.79
N LEU A 105 -5.11 28.89 14.65
CA LEU A 105 -4.11 28.40 15.60
C LEU A 105 -2.81 29.18 15.40
N PRO A 106 -2.09 29.55 16.48
CA PRO A 106 -0.81 30.23 16.37
C PRO A 106 0.26 29.29 15.79
N PRO A 107 1.27 29.83 15.08
CA PRO A 107 2.38 29.04 14.57
C PRO A 107 3.12 28.39 15.73
N GLY A 108 3.25 27.06 15.68
CA GLY A 108 4.00 26.30 16.67
C GLY A 108 5.48 26.71 16.71
N PRO A 109 6.17 26.53 17.85
CA PRO A 109 7.57 26.92 17.99
C PRO A 109 8.46 26.14 17.01
N SER A 110 9.43 26.84 16.42
CA SER A 110 10.45 26.26 15.53
C SER A 110 11.16 25.07 16.18
N VAL A 111 11.49 24.06 15.37
CA VAL A 111 12.24 22.84 15.76
C VAL A 111 13.52 23.17 16.54
N ALA A 112 14.22 24.24 16.16
CA ALA A 112 15.43 24.70 16.83
C ALA A 112 15.15 25.24 18.24
N HIS A 113 14.01 25.91 18.43
CA HIS A 113 13.60 26.46 19.72
C HIS A 113 13.20 25.33 20.70
N MET A 114 12.56 24.28 20.19
CA MET A 114 12.22 23.10 21.00
C MET A 114 13.46 22.27 21.37
N GLN A 115 14.43 22.10 20.48
CA GLN A 115 15.70 21.44 20.82
C GLN A 115 16.46 22.17 21.93
N ALA A 116 16.51 23.50 21.89
CA ALA A 116 17.12 24.31 22.94
C ALA A 116 16.37 24.15 24.29
N GLN A 117 15.04 24.11 24.27
CA GLN A 117 14.22 23.94 25.47
C GLN A 117 14.37 22.54 26.10
N ILE A 118 14.53 21.50 25.28
CA ILE A 118 14.82 20.13 25.74
C ILE A 118 16.19 20.10 26.41
N GLN A 119 17.22 20.68 25.80
CA GLN A 119 18.56 20.77 26.39
C GLN A 119 18.55 21.50 27.74
N GLN A 120 17.76 22.58 27.85
CA GLN A 120 17.62 23.35 29.08
C GLN A 120 16.89 22.57 30.19
N SER A 121 15.92 21.73 29.83
CA SER A 121 15.17 20.89 30.77
C SER A 121 16.00 19.73 31.34
N LEU A 122 16.99 19.24 30.58
CA LEU A 122 17.93 18.20 31.01
C LEU A 122 18.98 18.71 32.00
N GLN A 123 19.20 20.03 32.09
CA GLN A 123 20.21 20.65 32.95
C GLN A 123 19.71 21.04 34.36
N ARG A 124 18.44 20.81 34.70
CA ARG A 124 17.91 21.17 36.04
C ARG A 124 18.34 20.15 37.12
N PRO A 125 18.88 20.62 38.27
CA PRO A 125 19.30 19.73 39.36
C PRO A 125 18.11 19.01 40.00
N ALA A 126 18.31 17.75 40.40
CA ALA A 126 17.29 16.88 40.94
C ALA A 126 16.87 17.30 42.37
N VAL A 127 15.61 17.69 42.54
CA VAL A 127 15.00 17.90 43.86
C VAL A 127 14.60 16.55 44.45
N THR A 128 15.11 16.24 45.64
CA THR A 128 15.07 14.93 46.32
C THR A 128 13.75 14.66 47.07
N ASN A 129 12.59 14.89 46.42
CA ASN A 129 11.29 14.57 47.01
C ASN A 129 10.58 13.45 46.23
N PRO A 130 10.18 12.31 46.84
CA PRO A 130 9.63 11.14 46.13
C PRO A 130 8.38 11.42 45.30
N LEU A 131 7.55 12.41 45.66
CA LEU A 131 6.42 12.86 44.83
C LEU A 131 6.89 13.61 43.59
N ALA A 132 7.89 14.48 43.73
CA ALA A 132 8.51 15.19 42.61
C ALA A 132 9.24 14.23 41.66
N THR A 133 9.83 13.15 42.18
CA THR A 133 10.46 12.11 41.35
C THR A 133 9.43 11.35 40.50
N ARG A 134 8.25 11.03 41.04
CA ARG A 134 7.17 10.40 40.28
C ARG A 134 6.61 11.33 39.20
N VAL A 135 6.41 12.60 39.52
CA VAL A 135 5.96 13.62 38.54
C VAL A 135 7.03 13.81 37.46
N ALA A 136 8.31 13.92 37.83
CA ALA A 136 9.41 14.03 36.88
C ALA A 136 9.57 12.78 36.01
N GLN A 137 9.37 11.57 36.55
CA GLN A 137 9.36 10.34 35.77
C GLN A 137 8.19 10.29 34.79
N SER A 138 6.99 10.73 35.20
CA SER A 138 5.84 10.83 34.31
C SER A 138 6.10 11.84 33.19
N LEU A 139 6.62 13.03 33.52
CA LEU A 139 6.98 14.05 32.54
C LEU A 139 8.09 13.58 31.60
N ARG A 140 9.10 12.85 32.08
CA ARG A 140 10.15 12.25 31.25
C ARG A 140 9.60 11.19 30.29
N LYS A 141 8.70 10.32 30.76
CA LYS A 141 8.04 9.33 29.89
C LYS A 141 7.19 10.00 28.81
N THR A 142 6.43 11.03 29.17
CA THR A 142 5.64 11.81 28.20
C THR A 142 6.52 12.57 27.22
N ALA A 143 7.59 13.23 27.69
CA ALA A 143 8.53 13.96 26.84
C ALA A 143 9.28 13.03 25.89
N GLN A 144 9.67 11.83 26.33
CA GLN A 144 10.27 10.79 25.48
C GLN A 144 9.28 10.32 24.41
N GLY A 145 8.02 10.06 24.77
CA GLY A 145 6.97 9.68 23.81
C GLY A 145 6.71 10.75 22.75
N THR A 146 6.55 12.02 23.17
CA THR A 146 6.33 13.15 22.25
C THR A 146 7.54 13.38 21.33
N THR A 147 8.76 13.27 21.86
CA THR A 147 9.98 13.39 21.03
C THR A 147 10.06 12.26 20.00
N GLN A 148 9.70 11.04 20.39
CA GLN A 148 9.71 9.89 19.50
C GLN A 148 8.72 10.07 18.35
N THR A 149 7.51 10.56 18.59
CA THR A 149 6.53 10.79 17.51
C THR A 149 7.02 11.78 16.44
N TYR A 150 7.75 12.82 16.84
CA TYR A 150 8.35 13.78 15.89
C TYR A 150 9.49 13.17 15.08
N ILE A 151 10.32 12.34 15.72
CA ILE A 151 11.39 11.60 15.04
C ILE A 151 10.78 10.66 13.99
N THR A 152 9.79 9.86 14.39
CA THR A 152 9.09 8.92 13.49
C THR A 152 8.40 9.65 12.33
N TYR A 153 7.79 10.81 12.58
CA TYR A 153 7.20 11.63 11.51
C TYR A 153 8.26 12.07 10.48
N GLY A 154 9.41 12.58 10.93
CA GLY A 154 10.49 13.00 10.03
C GLY A 154 11.13 11.83 9.26
N GLU A 155 11.36 10.70 9.94
CA GLU A 155 11.90 9.49 9.32
C GLU A 155 10.94 8.94 8.24
N THR A 156 9.64 8.87 8.53
CA THR A 156 8.63 8.46 7.53
C THR A 156 8.49 9.44 6.38
N GLU A 157 8.67 10.74 6.60
CA GLU A 157 8.67 11.74 5.54
C GLU A 157 9.83 11.51 4.57
N THR A 158 11.05 11.31 5.09
CA THR A 158 12.22 11.00 4.26
C THR A 158 12.04 9.72 3.48
N LEU A 159 11.59 8.63 4.14
CA LEU A 159 11.36 7.35 3.48
C LEU A 159 10.28 7.45 2.41
N PHE A 160 9.17 8.15 2.69
CA PHE A 160 8.10 8.34 1.73
C PHE A 160 8.58 9.13 0.50
N LYS A 161 9.30 10.24 0.70
CA LYS A 161 9.83 11.04 -0.43
C LYS A 161 10.73 10.20 -1.33
N SER A 162 11.59 9.38 -0.75
CA SER A 162 12.42 8.41 -1.49
C SER A 162 11.56 7.42 -2.29
N CYS A 163 10.50 6.85 -1.70
CA CYS A 163 9.56 5.94 -2.38
C CYS A 163 8.83 6.64 -3.54
N ALA A 164 8.35 7.86 -3.32
CA ALA A 164 7.57 8.62 -4.30
C ALA A 164 8.41 9.10 -5.48
N ALA A 165 9.72 9.34 -5.28
CA ALA A 165 10.64 9.78 -6.32
C ALA A 165 10.90 8.71 -7.41
N GLN A 166 10.67 7.43 -7.11
CA GLN A 166 11.05 6.29 -7.97
C GLN A 166 10.33 6.28 -9.33
N ALA A 167 9.13 6.85 -9.41
CA ALA A 167 8.37 7.00 -10.65
C ALA A 167 7.68 8.37 -10.70
N ASP A 168 8.42 9.42 -10.31
CA ASP A 168 7.86 10.77 -10.28
C ASP A 168 7.67 11.34 -11.70
N TYR A 169 6.60 12.12 -11.85
CA TYR A 169 6.18 12.70 -13.11
C TYR A 169 5.52 14.06 -12.87
N THR A 170 5.50 14.86 -13.93
CA THR A 170 4.84 16.16 -14.00
C THR A 170 4.00 16.27 -15.26
N ILE A 171 3.07 17.21 -15.30
CA ILE A 171 2.30 17.55 -16.50
C ILE A 171 2.44 19.06 -16.66
N PRO A 172 3.13 19.58 -17.69
CA PRO A 172 3.29 21.02 -17.90
C PRO A 172 1.95 21.79 -17.90
N GLU A 173 1.95 23.01 -17.36
CA GLU A 173 0.72 23.81 -17.18
C GLU A 173 -0.02 24.08 -18.51
N ASP A 174 0.71 24.30 -19.59
CA ASP A 174 0.17 24.45 -20.94
C ASP A 174 -0.64 23.23 -21.40
N GLN A 175 -0.17 22.02 -21.05
CA GLN A 175 -0.86 20.76 -21.35
C GLN A 175 -2.07 20.52 -20.43
N ARG A 176 -2.06 21.08 -19.22
CA ARG A 176 -3.20 21.03 -18.28
C ARG A 176 -4.31 22.00 -18.65
N MET A 177 -3.94 23.22 -19.04
CA MET A 177 -4.86 24.33 -19.31
C MET A 177 -5.38 24.38 -20.75
N GLY A 178 -4.86 23.50 -21.62
CA GLY A 178 -5.38 23.31 -22.98
C GLY A 178 -6.81 22.77 -23.06
N ILE A 179 -7.49 22.54 -21.92
CA ILE A 179 -8.95 22.29 -21.86
C ILE A 179 -9.74 23.45 -22.50
N LEU A 180 -9.26 24.69 -22.41
CA LEU A 180 -9.89 25.86 -23.08
C LEU A 180 -9.68 25.87 -24.61
N THR A 181 -8.70 25.12 -25.12
CA THR A 181 -8.38 24.98 -26.56
C THR A 181 -8.74 23.61 -27.12
N GLY A 182 -9.36 22.72 -26.32
CA GLY A 182 -9.76 21.37 -26.70
C GLY A 182 -8.62 20.34 -26.73
N LYS A 183 -7.42 20.66 -26.23
CA LYS A 183 -6.26 19.76 -26.18
C LYS A 183 -5.82 19.55 -24.72
N GLY A 184 -6.20 18.43 -24.12
CA GLY A 184 -5.67 18.01 -22.81
C GLY A 184 -4.26 17.40 -22.91
N PRO A 185 -3.72 16.86 -21.80
CA PRO A 185 -2.48 16.11 -21.82
C PRO A 185 -2.53 14.96 -22.85
N PRO A 186 -1.38 14.55 -23.43
CA PRO A 186 -1.32 13.34 -24.23
C PRO A 186 -1.93 12.18 -23.43
N LYS A 187 -2.62 11.27 -24.12
CA LYS A 187 -3.27 10.13 -23.47
C LYS A 187 -2.65 8.83 -23.93
N THR A 188 -2.58 7.84 -23.04
CA THR A 188 -2.29 6.45 -23.41
C THR A 188 -3.43 5.88 -24.25
N ALA A 189 -3.22 4.69 -24.84
CA ALA A 189 -4.27 3.97 -25.57
C ALA A 189 -5.55 3.77 -24.73
N ASP A 190 -5.41 3.64 -23.40
CA ASP A 190 -6.52 3.48 -22.46
C ASP A 190 -7.24 4.79 -22.09
N GLY A 191 -6.77 5.92 -22.63
CA GLY A 191 -7.29 7.26 -22.35
C GLY A 191 -6.80 7.89 -21.04
N VAL A 192 -5.69 7.40 -20.48
CA VAL A 192 -5.09 7.92 -19.23
C VAL A 192 -4.13 9.05 -19.55
N ASP A 193 -4.17 10.13 -18.77
CA ASP A 193 -3.24 11.27 -18.93
C ASP A 193 -1.79 10.82 -18.74
N LEU A 194 -0.99 11.09 -19.77
CA LEU A 194 0.44 10.81 -19.84
C LEU A 194 1.21 12.10 -19.53
N GLY A 195 2.05 12.03 -18.50
CA GLY A 195 2.93 13.12 -18.13
C GLY A 195 4.34 13.01 -18.70
N HIS A 196 5.21 13.83 -18.15
CA HIS A 196 6.66 13.84 -18.40
C HIS A 196 7.35 13.30 -17.16
N ARG A 197 8.25 12.34 -17.35
CA ARG A 197 9.08 11.82 -16.26
C ARG A 197 9.96 12.93 -15.68
N VAL A 198 10.03 13.01 -14.35
CA VAL A 198 10.86 14.01 -13.65
C VAL A 198 12.34 13.63 -13.68
N GLY A 199 12.65 12.33 -13.71
CA GLY A 199 14.00 11.81 -13.85
C GLY A 199 14.02 10.50 -14.60
N ASP A 200 15.21 10.11 -15.04
CA ASP A 200 15.50 8.81 -15.64
C ASP A 200 15.64 7.78 -14.52
N THR A 201 14.64 6.92 -14.37
CA THR A 201 14.58 5.91 -13.29
C THR A 201 14.49 4.52 -13.89
N TRP A 202 14.92 3.52 -13.13
CA TRP A 202 14.83 2.10 -13.51
C TRP A 202 13.39 1.70 -13.92
N TRP A 203 12.38 2.29 -13.27
CA TRP A 203 10.96 2.05 -13.56
C TRP A 203 10.55 2.55 -14.94
N PHE A 204 11.09 3.68 -15.39
CA PHE A 204 10.80 4.23 -16.71
C PHE A 204 11.68 3.60 -17.79
N ASP A 205 12.98 3.45 -17.57
CA ASP A 205 13.91 3.09 -18.64
C ASP A 205 14.10 1.57 -18.80
N THR A 206 14.05 0.81 -17.70
CA THR A 206 14.27 -0.64 -17.74
C THR A 206 12.95 -1.43 -17.74
N ILE A 207 12.00 -1.02 -16.90
CA ILE A 207 10.68 -1.66 -16.83
C ILE A 207 9.72 -1.12 -17.89
N GLY A 208 9.92 0.12 -18.36
CA GLY A 208 9.11 0.70 -19.44
C GLY A 208 7.73 1.18 -19.00
N LEU A 209 7.54 1.50 -17.71
CA LEU A 209 6.25 1.99 -17.25
C LEU A 209 5.99 3.42 -17.77
N PRO A 210 4.74 3.78 -18.12
CA PRO A 210 4.45 5.13 -18.58
C PRO A 210 4.39 6.12 -17.40
N PRO A 211 4.82 7.38 -17.55
CA PRO A 211 4.72 8.42 -16.51
C PRO A 211 3.26 8.87 -16.29
N THR A 212 2.52 8.10 -15.50
CA THR A 212 1.10 8.36 -15.16
C THR A 212 0.89 8.39 -13.66
N PHE A 213 -0.26 8.92 -13.20
CA PHE A 213 -0.63 8.84 -11.79
C PHE A 213 -0.72 7.40 -11.28
N SER A 214 -1.27 6.50 -12.09
CA SER A 214 -1.38 5.07 -11.73
C SER A 214 0.01 4.48 -11.52
N THR A 215 0.93 4.67 -12.46
CA THR A 215 2.32 4.21 -12.34
C THR A 215 2.98 4.75 -11.07
N TRP A 216 2.92 6.07 -10.86
CA TRP A 216 3.48 6.70 -9.67
C TRP A 216 2.93 6.09 -8.37
N SER A 217 1.61 5.98 -8.26
CA SER A 217 0.97 5.46 -7.03
C SER A 217 1.32 3.99 -6.77
N GLN A 218 1.32 3.13 -7.80
CA GLN A 218 1.65 1.71 -7.66
C GLN A 218 3.13 1.49 -7.33
N VAL A 219 4.03 2.24 -7.98
CA VAL A 219 5.47 2.17 -7.67
C VAL A 219 5.74 2.71 -6.26
N ALA A 220 5.12 3.82 -5.86
CA ALA A 220 5.24 4.36 -4.51
C ALA A 220 4.75 3.35 -3.46
N PHE A 221 3.59 2.73 -3.69
CA PHE A 221 3.07 1.66 -2.82
C PHE A 221 4.03 0.47 -2.74
N LEU A 222 4.65 0.05 -3.85
CA LEU A 222 5.58 -1.07 -3.81
C LEU A 222 6.80 -0.78 -2.91
N HIS A 223 7.38 0.42 -2.98
CA HIS A 223 8.49 0.81 -2.12
C HIS A 223 8.05 0.99 -0.66
N MET A 224 6.90 1.63 -0.45
CA MET A 224 6.29 1.74 0.88
C MET A 224 6.03 0.36 1.49
N TYR A 225 5.65 -0.64 0.69
CA TYR A 225 5.47 -2.03 1.14
C TYR A 225 6.79 -2.61 1.64
N ILE A 226 7.88 -2.50 0.87
CA ILE A 226 9.20 -2.99 1.27
C ILE A 226 9.64 -2.37 2.60
N ILE A 227 9.43 -1.07 2.77
CA ILE A 227 9.72 -0.35 4.02
C ILE A 227 8.81 -0.83 5.16
N THR A 228 7.51 -1.01 4.88
CA THR A 228 6.52 -1.50 5.87
C THR A 228 6.87 -2.89 6.38
N VAL A 229 7.37 -3.79 5.52
CA VAL A 229 7.84 -5.13 5.93
C VAL A 229 8.90 -5.00 7.01
N ARG A 230 9.87 -4.08 6.87
CA ARG A 230 10.87 -3.84 7.91
C ARG A 230 10.29 -3.20 9.17
N MET A 231 9.37 -2.24 9.02
CA MET A 231 8.72 -1.58 10.15
C MET A 231 7.93 -2.55 11.04
N ARG A 232 7.45 -3.69 10.51
CA ARG A 232 6.78 -4.72 11.32
C ARG A 232 7.70 -5.40 12.34
N ALA A 233 9.02 -5.21 12.23
CA ALA A 233 10.03 -5.72 13.15
C ALA A 233 10.64 -4.62 14.03
N VAL A 234 9.91 -3.53 14.31
CA VAL A 234 10.27 -2.57 15.37
C VAL A 234 9.83 -3.09 16.75
N ASP A 235 10.42 -2.55 17.81
CA ASP A 235 10.33 -3.14 19.15
C ASP A 235 8.92 -3.09 19.76
N THR A 236 8.15 -2.05 19.41
CA THR A 236 6.83 -1.83 20.01
C THR A 236 5.73 -1.71 18.99
N ARG A 237 4.54 -2.23 19.35
CA ARG A 237 3.34 -2.11 18.53
C ARG A 237 2.93 -0.64 18.30
N SER A 238 3.11 0.21 19.31
CA SER A 238 2.76 1.64 19.20
C SER A 238 3.64 2.33 18.16
N GLU A 239 4.94 2.08 18.20
CA GLU A 239 5.89 2.63 17.23
C GLU A 239 5.55 2.16 15.81
N PHE A 240 5.26 0.87 15.61
CA PHE A 240 4.81 0.37 14.31
C PHE A 240 3.54 1.08 13.82
N GLN A 241 2.57 1.32 14.70
CA GLN A 241 1.34 2.04 14.34
C GLN A 241 1.61 3.50 13.94
N ASP A 242 2.54 4.17 14.63
CA ASP A 242 2.94 5.54 14.28
C ASP A 242 3.64 5.58 12.93
N TYR A 243 4.60 4.68 12.66
CA TYR A 243 5.23 4.54 11.35
C TYR A 243 4.21 4.29 10.23
N GLN A 244 3.30 3.33 10.42
CA GLN A 244 2.29 3.00 9.43
C GLN A 244 1.35 4.17 9.17
N ARG A 245 0.91 4.89 10.22
CA ARG A 245 0.03 6.07 10.10
C ARG A 245 0.71 7.17 9.32
N TYR A 246 1.91 7.57 9.70
CA TYR A 246 2.57 8.71 9.05
C TYR A 246 2.99 8.40 7.61
N LEU A 247 3.41 7.16 7.32
CA LEU A 247 3.77 6.77 5.96
C LEU A 247 2.57 6.89 4.99
N ILE A 248 1.38 6.46 5.39
CA ILE A 248 0.18 6.59 4.55
C ILE A 248 -0.36 8.03 4.51
N GLU A 249 -0.16 8.80 5.57
CA GLU A 249 -0.51 10.22 5.63
C GLU A 249 0.30 11.04 4.62
N HIS A 250 1.63 10.86 4.60
CA HIS A 250 2.51 11.48 3.61
C HIS A 250 2.10 11.14 2.18
N PHE A 251 1.82 9.85 1.90
CA PHE A 251 1.30 9.43 0.61
C PHE A 251 -0.01 10.12 0.24
N SER A 252 -0.96 10.17 1.18
CA SER A 252 -2.29 10.74 0.92
C SER A 252 -2.22 12.24 0.61
N HIS A 253 -1.37 12.99 1.32
CA HIS A 253 -1.15 14.41 1.05
C HIS A 253 -0.53 14.63 -0.33
N THR A 254 0.55 13.92 -0.67
CA THR A 254 1.17 14.07 -2.00
C THR A 254 0.26 13.58 -3.13
N ALA A 255 -0.56 12.55 -2.89
CA ALA A 255 -1.57 12.11 -3.85
C ALA A 255 -2.62 13.21 -4.08
N GLU A 256 -3.14 13.84 -3.02
CA GLU A 256 -4.08 14.97 -3.15
C GLU A 256 -3.43 16.13 -3.92
N ASP A 257 -2.19 16.49 -3.60
CA ASP A 257 -1.45 17.55 -4.31
C ASP A 257 -1.33 17.23 -5.80
N LYS A 258 -0.94 16.00 -6.17
CA LYS A 258 -0.88 15.60 -7.58
C LYS A 258 -2.26 15.64 -8.25
N MET A 259 -3.32 15.24 -7.56
CA MET A 259 -4.70 15.32 -8.10
C MET A 259 -5.09 16.77 -8.41
N VAL A 260 -4.75 17.71 -7.52
CA VAL A 260 -5.05 19.14 -7.70
C VAL A 260 -4.16 19.74 -8.77
N LEU A 261 -2.84 19.59 -8.62
CA LEU A 261 -1.84 20.32 -9.39
C LEU A 261 -1.63 19.74 -10.79
N LEU A 262 -1.67 18.42 -10.94
CA LEU A 262 -1.37 17.77 -12.23
C LEU A 262 -2.62 17.42 -13.03
N HIS A 263 -3.73 17.11 -12.34
CA HIS A 263 -4.96 16.59 -12.95
C HIS A 263 -6.17 17.51 -12.82
N ASN A 264 -5.97 18.74 -12.34
CA ASN A 264 -7.00 19.77 -12.19
C ASN A 264 -8.28 19.30 -11.47
N MET A 265 -8.17 18.34 -10.53
CA MET A 265 -9.31 17.86 -9.75
C MET A 265 -9.63 18.82 -8.60
N SER A 266 -10.29 19.93 -8.93
CA SER A 266 -10.68 20.96 -7.96
C SER A 266 -11.79 20.50 -7.00
N ALA A 267 -12.66 19.58 -7.43
CA ALA A 267 -13.78 19.09 -6.63
C ALA A 267 -13.33 18.21 -5.45
N ARG A 268 -13.44 18.74 -4.22
CA ARG A 268 -13.05 18.04 -2.98
C ARG A 268 -13.72 16.67 -2.80
N GLY A 269 -15.01 16.56 -3.13
CA GLY A 269 -15.76 15.31 -2.99
C GLY A 269 -15.19 14.19 -3.87
N VAL A 270 -14.79 14.53 -5.09
CA VAL A 270 -14.15 13.60 -6.05
C VAL A 270 -12.79 13.16 -5.52
N ARG A 271 -11.93 14.11 -5.10
CA ARG A 271 -10.62 13.78 -4.50
C ARG A 271 -10.75 12.86 -3.28
N ASN A 272 -11.67 13.15 -2.37
CA ASN A 272 -11.89 12.33 -1.18
C ASN A 272 -12.34 10.89 -1.53
N LYS A 273 -13.10 10.71 -2.61
CA LYS A 273 -13.45 9.37 -3.11
C LYS A 273 -12.20 8.64 -3.60
N TYR A 274 -11.41 9.29 -4.45
CA TYR A 274 -10.17 8.71 -4.97
C TYR A 274 -9.15 8.37 -3.87
N LEU A 275 -8.98 9.23 -2.86
CA LEU A 275 -8.11 8.96 -1.72
C LEU A 275 -8.57 7.74 -0.91
N LYS A 276 -9.88 7.54 -0.74
CA LYS A 276 -10.43 6.32 -0.11
C LYS A 276 -10.15 5.09 -0.96
N ASP A 277 -10.31 5.18 -2.28
CA ASP A 277 -10.04 4.08 -3.20
C ASP A 277 -8.54 3.70 -3.17
N LEU A 278 -7.64 4.69 -3.17
CA LEU A 278 -6.20 4.49 -2.99
C LEU A 278 -5.86 3.84 -1.65
N PHE A 279 -6.53 4.23 -0.57
CA PHE A 279 -6.32 3.60 0.74
C PHE A 279 -6.78 2.13 0.76
N LEU A 280 -7.87 1.80 0.07
CA LEU A 280 -8.30 0.41 -0.12
C LEU A 280 -7.27 -0.38 -0.97
N GLN A 281 -6.78 0.21 -2.06
CA GLN A 281 -5.74 -0.40 -2.90
C GLN A 281 -4.47 -0.67 -2.10
N TRP A 282 -4.00 0.29 -1.29
CA TRP A 282 -2.85 0.12 -0.41
C TRP A 282 -3.00 -1.13 0.47
N ARG A 283 -4.17 -1.32 1.09
CA ARG A 283 -4.44 -2.52 1.91
C ARG A 283 -4.46 -3.81 1.09
N GLY A 284 -4.98 -3.76 -0.13
CA GLY A 284 -4.94 -4.88 -1.07
C GLY A 284 -3.51 -5.27 -1.47
N ILE A 285 -2.67 -4.27 -1.73
CA ILE A 285 -1.24 -4.43 -2.03
C ILE A 285 -0.52 -5.10 -0.86
N LEU A 286 -0.73 -4.61 0.37
CA LEU A 286 -0.14 -5.23 1.57
C LEU A 286 -0.47 -6.73 1.63
N ALA A 287 -1.76 -7.08 1.53
CA ALA A 287 -2.21 -8.47 1.63
C ALA A 287 -1.67 -9.35 0.50
N ALA A 288 -1.72 -8.88 -0.75
CA ALA A 288 -1.29 -9.67 -1.91
C ALA A 288 0.22 -9.91 -1.92
N HIS A 289 1.03 -8.91 -1.54
CA HIS A 289 2.48 -9.06 -1.48
C HIS A 289 2.91 -9.90 -0.27
N ASP A 290 2.21 -9.79 0.87
CA ASP A 290 2.46 -10.68 2.02
C ASP A 290 2.19 -12.15 1.69
N GLU A 291 1.10 -12.42 0.97
CA GLU A 291 0.81 -13.75 0.46
C GLU A 291 1.91 -14.24 -0.50
N GLY A 292 2.33 -13.40 -1.44
CA GLY A 292 3.39 -13.71 -2.39
C GLY A 292 4.74 -13.98 -1.71
N LEU A 293 5.09 -13.19 -0.70
CA LEU A 293 6.34 -13.35 0.03
C LEU A 293 6.46 -14.72 0.69
N ILE A 294 5.34 -15.23 1.23
CA ILE A 294 5.26 -16.52 1.93
C ILE A 294 5.10 -17.70 0.96
N LYS A 295 4.25 -17.57 -0.07
CA LYS A 295 3.89 -18.69 -0.97
C LYS A 295 4.88 -18.91 -2.12
N GLY A 296 5.74 -17.94 -2.41
CA GLY A 296 6.79 -18.06 -3.42
C GLY A 296 6.62 -17.13 -4.62
N ASP A 297 7.62 -17.15 -5.51
CA ASP A 297 7.78 -16.12 -6.55
C ASP A 297 6.67 -16.11 -7.60
N ALA A 298 6.05 -17.25 -7.91
CA ALA A 298 4.91 -17.29 -8.81
C ALA A 298 3.69 -16.52 -8.25
N VAL A 299 3.44 -16.62 -6.94
CA VAL A 299 2.33 -15.89 -6.30
C VAL A 299 2.67 -14.41 -6.17
N LEU A 300 3.94 -14.09 -5.86
CA LEU A 300 4.42 -12.72 -5.83
C LEU A 300 4.37 -12.06 -7.23
N ALA A 301 4.74 -12.79 -8.29
CA ALA A 301 4.61 -12.36 -9.68
C ALA A 301 3.14 -12.07 -10.03
N GLY A 302 2.20 -12.93 -9.61
CA GLY A 302 0.78 -12.67 -9.77
C GLY A 302 0.31 -11.40 -9.05
N ALA A 303 0.86 -11.09 -7.87
CA ALA A 303 0.57 -9.84 -7.17
C ALA A 303 1.14 -8.61 -7.90
N VAL A 304 2.38 -8.70 -8.39
CA VAL A 304 3.03 -7.64 -9.18
C VAL A 304 2.27 -7.39 -10.48
N TRP A 305 1.93 -8.44 -11.21
CA TRP A 305 1.19 -8.36 -12.48
C TRP A 305 -0.16 -7.65 -12.32
N ARG A 306 -0.97 -8.05 -11.33
CA ARG A 306 -2.29 -7.44 -11.11
C ARG A 306 -2.23 -5.98 -10.69
N ASN A 307 -1.25 -5.59 -9.85
CA ASN A 307 -1.20 -4.24 -9.27
C ASN A 307 -0.38 -3.27 -10.11
N LEU A 308 0.84 -3.65 -10.50
CA LEU A 308 1.77 -2.77 -11.23
C LEU A 308 1.50 -2.77 -12.74
N PHE A 309 1.30 -3.97 -13.32
CA PHE A 309 1.04 -4.15 -14.75
C PHE A 309 -0.45 -4.25 -15.09
N ARG A 310 -1.32 -3.86 -14.14
CA ARG A 310 -2.78 -3.74 -14.34
C ARG A 310 -3.48 -5.03 -14.81
N GLY A 311 -2.85 -6.19 -14.64
CA GLY A 311 -3.39 -7.46 -15.13
C GLY A 311 -3.46 -7.56 -16.66
N GLN A 312 -2.63 -6.82 -17.39
CA GLN A 312 -2.59 -6.85 -18.86
C GLN A 312 -2.14 -8.24 -19.37
N GLU A 313 -2.83 -8.76 -20.38
CA GLU A 313 -2.54 -10.10 -20.94
C GLU A 313 -1.24 -10.12 -21.74
N ASP A 314 -0.90 -9.01 -22.38
CA ASP A 314 0.29 -8.79 -23.22
C ASP A 314 1.51 -8.30 -22.41
N VAL A 315 1.59 -8.65 -21.12
CA VAL A 315 2.69 -8.24 -20.26
C VAL A 315 4.00 -8.94 -20.63
N ASP A 316 5.09 -8.18 -20.62
CA ASP A 316 6.44 -8.76 -20.65
C ASP A 316 6.76 -9.43 -19.30
N TRP A 317 6.71 -10.75 -19.28
CA TRP A 317 6.98 -11.57 -18.08
C TRP A 317 8.41 -11.43 -17.57
N GLU A 318 9.37 -11.04 -18.41
CA GLU A 318 10.72 -10.73 -17.97
C GLU A 318 10.70 -9.52 -17.02
N LYS A 319 9.94 -8.47 -17.36
CA LYS A 319 9.78 -7.28 -16.49
C LYS A 319 9.09 -7.63 -15.18
N VAL A 320 8.08 -8.51 -15.22
CA VAL A 320 7.44 -9.01 -13.99
C VAL A 320 8.46 -9.73 -13.11
N ALA A 321 9.27 -10.61 -13.69
CA ALA A 321 10.31 -11.34 -12.96
C ALA A 321 11.37 -10.41 -12.37
N LEU A 322 11.79 -9.36 -13.10
CA LEU A 322 12.71 -8.36 -12.60
C LEU A 322 12.15 -7.61 -11.38
N VAL A 323 10.88 -7.23 -11.42
CA VAL A 323 10.23 -6.57 -10.28
C VAL A 323 10.14 -7.50 -9.07
N VAL A 324 9.81 -8.78 -9.28
CA VAL A 324 9.83 -9.80 -8.22
C VAL A 324 11.22 -9.93 -7.59
N ALA A 325 12.26 -10.04 -8.42
CA ALA A 325 13.64 -10.12 -7.95
C ALA A 325 14.05 -8.85 -7.18
N PHE A 326 13.64 -7.67 -7.66
CA PHE A 326 13.85 -6.40 -6.96
C PHE A 326 13.21 -6.41 -5.57
N ILE A 327 11.93 -6.79 -5.45
CA ILE A 327 11.23 -6.85 -4.16
C ILE A 327 11.96 -7.77 -3.18
N ARG A 328 12.33 -8.98 -3.62
CA ARG A 328 13.06 -9.96 -2.79
C ARG A 328 14.39 -9.39 -2.28
N ARG A 329 15.18 -8.80 -3.19
CA ARG A 329 16.49 -8.22 -2.85
C ARG A 329 16.34 -7.03 -1.91
N ALA A 330 15.39 -6.14 -2.18
CA ALA A 330 15.16 -4.96 -1.37
C ALA A 330 14.69 -5.33 0.04
N ILE A 331 13.76 -6.28 0.19
CA ILE A 331 13.35 -6.81 1.50
C ILE A 331 14.51 -7.48 2.24
N ALA A 332 15.33 -8.29 1.55
CA ALA A 332 16.48 -8.93 2.16
C ALA A 332 17.52 -7.89 2.65
N LYS A 333 17.71 -6.79 1.92
CA LYS A 333 18.60 -5.70 2.32
C LYS A 333 18.02 -4.90 3.50
N THR A 334 16.76 -4.47 3.43
CA THR A 334 16.15 -3.67 4.51
C THR A 334 15.93 -4.49 5.78
N GLY A 335 15.68 -5.79 5.66
CA GLY A 335 15.43 -6.70 6.78
C GLY A 335 16.55 -6.76 7.82
N ASN A 336 17.79 -6.46 7.42
CA ASN A 336 18.98 -6.53 8.29
C ASN A 336 19.41 -5.18 8.88
N LEU A 337 18.70 -4.09 8.58
CA LEU A 337 19.10 -2.73 8.97
C LEU A 337 18.10 -2.13 9.97
N ASP A 338 18.53 -1.26 10.87
CA ASP A 338 17.60 -0.45 11.65
C ASP A 338 17.02 0.70 10.80
N ILE A 339 15.87 1.26 11.22
CA ILE A 339 15.17 2.29 10.45
C ILE A 339 16.03 3.52 10.20
N LYS A 340 16.87 3.94 11.15
CA LYS A 340 17.73 5.13 10.99
C LYS A 340 18.80 4.90 9.92
N THR A 341 19.37 3.69 9.90
CA THR A 341 20.32 3.31 8.85
C THR A 341 19.65 3.27 7.47
N ILE A 342 18.41 2.78 7.38
CA ILE A 342 17.64 2.82 6.14
C ILE A 342 17.40 4.26 5.71
N VAL A 343 16.91 5.13 6.60
CA VAL A 343 16.65 6.56 6.30
C VAL A 343 17.89 7.25 5.72
N ARG A 344 19.09 6.95 6.23
CA ARG A 344 20.35 7.55 5.77
C ARG A 344 20.89 6.96 4.46
N GLY A 345 20.53 5.72 4.14
CA GLY A 345 21.11 4.95 3.03
C GLY A 345 20.10 4.45 2.01
N VAL A 346 18.86 4.96 2.01
CA VAL A 346 17.81 4.51 1.11
C VAL A 346 18.07 4.97 -0.33
N ASP A 347 18.56 6.20 -0.49
CA ASP A 347 18.83 6.86 -1.78
C ASP A 347 20.32 6.89 -2.14
N GLY A 348 20.61 7.33 -3.37
CA GLY A 348 21.95 7.47 -3.92
C GLY A 348 22.43 6.26 -4.71
N PRO A 349 23.60 6.36 -5.37
CA PRO A 349 24.12 5.28 -6.23
C PRO A 349 24.44 4.01 -5.43
N GLU A 350 24.86 4.16 -4.17
CA GLU A 350 25.08 3.07 -3.22
C GLU A 350 23.90 2.88 -2.25
N GLY A 351 22.75 3.49 -2.56
CA GLY A 351 21.54 3.36 -1.77
C GLY A 351 20.87 1.99 -1.91
N ILE A 352 19.96 1.68 -0.99
CA ILE A 352 19.22 0.42 -0.95
C ILE A 352 18.50 0.15 -2.28
N TRP A 353 17.88 1.16 -2.89
CA TRP A 353 17.17 1.01 -4.18
C TRP A 353 18.13 0.66 -5.32
N ALA A 354 19.17 1.46 -5.51
CA ALA A 354 20.16 1.27 -6.57
C ALA A 354 20.86 -0.09 -6.46
N GLN A 355 21.27 -0.49 -5.24
CA GLN A 355 21.90 -1.79 -5.02
C GLN A 355 20.94 -2.98 -5.17
N SER A 356 19.63 -2.77 -5.01
CA SER A 356 18.63 -3.80 -5.26
C SER A 356 18.39 -4.01 -6.76
N GLN A 357 18.57 -2.95 -7.56
CA GLN A 357 18.37 -2.94 -9.01
C GLN A 357 19.63 -3.34 -9.80
N ARG A 358 20.83 -2.89 -9.41
CA ARG A 358 22.08 -3.04 -10.16
C ARG A 358 22.35 -4.48 -10.64
N PRO A 359 22.26 -5.52 -9.80
CA PRO A 359 22.56 -6.89 -10.25
C PRO A 359 21.47 -7.48 -11.15
N LEU A 360 20.28 -6.88 -11.20
CA LEU A 360 19.20 -7.31 -12.08
C LEU A 360 19.45 -6.89 -13.53
N GLN A 361 20.14 -5.76 -13.74
CA GLN A 361 20.53 -5.33 -15.08
C GLN A 361 21.48 -6.34 -15.75
N GLU A 362 22.35 -6.98 -14.96
CA GLU A 362 23.22 -8.06 -15.42
C GLU A 362 22.43 -9.34 -15.72
N LEU A 363 21.43 -9.67 -14.89
CA LEU A 363 20.57 -10.85 -15.05
C LEU A 363 19.75 -10.85 -16.35
N VAL A 364 19.27 -9.68 -16.80
CA VAL A 364 18.57 -9.52 -18.09
C VAL A 364 19.44 -9.94 -19.28
N GLY A 365 20.77 -9.76 -19.16
CA GLY A 365 21.71 -10.11 -20.23
C GLY A 365 22.11 -11.58 -20.28
N HIS A 366 21.79 -12.38 -19.26
CA HIS A 366 22.23 -13.77 -19.16
C HIS A 366 21.18 -14.74 -19.71
N GLN A 367 21.54 -15.49 -20.74
CA GLN A 367 20.72 -16.60 -21.24
C GLN A 367 20.64 -17.69 -20.15
N SER A 368 19.41 -18.04 -19.73
CA SER A 368 19.21 -19.09 -18.74
C SER A 368 19.72 -20.43 -19.28
N GLY A 369 20.71 -21.02 -18.60
CA GLY A 369 21.28 -22.31 -19.00
C GLY A 369 20.28 -23.49 -18.98
N LEU A 370 19.10 -23.29 -18.38
CA LEU A 370 18.01 -24.28 -18.31
C LEU A 370 16.95 -24.08 -19.41
N LEU A 371 16.88 -22.92 -20.06
CA LEU A 371 15.98 -22.64 -21.18
C LEU A 371 16.76 -22.84 -22.49
N LYS A 372 16.71 -24.06 -23.03
CA LYS A 372 17.40 -24.43 -24.28
C LYS A 372 16.67 -23.95 -25.53
N GLU A 373 15.37 -23.65 -25.42
CA GLU A 373 14.51 -23.10 -26.47
C GLU A 373 13.54 -22.12 -25.83
N PRO A 374 13.09 -21.05 -26.54
CA PRO A 374 11.98 -20.24 -26.06
C PRO A 374 10.77 -21.13 -25.81
N LEU A 375 9.97 -20.82 -24.79
CA LEU A 375 8.69 -21.48 -24.56
C LEU A 375 7.87 -21.31 -25.84
N ALA A 376 7.74 -22.38 -26.62
CA ALA A 376 6.96 -22.35 -27.86
C ALA A 376 5.50 -21.99 -27.53
N ASP A 377 4.96 -21.05 -28.31
CA ASP A 377 3.63 -20.45 -28.13
C ASP A 377 2.47 -21.46 -28.02
#